data_AF-A0A2V6W9M8-F1
#
_entry.id   AF-A0A2V6W9M8-F1
#
_cell.length_a   1.000
_cell.length_b   1.000
_cell.length_c   1.000
_cell.angle_alpha   90.00
_cell.angle_beta   90.00
_cell.angle_gamma   90.00
#
_symmetry.space_group_name_H-M   'P 1'
#
loop_
_entity.id
_entity.type
_entity.pdbx_description
1 polymer ?
#
loop_
_entity_poly.entity_id
_entity_poly.type
_entity_poly.pdbx_seq_one_letter_code
_entity_poly.pdbx_strand_id
1 'polypeptide(L)'
;MAARVGIPTALVTSMKRASRQGILVKGPRALEALARVNTVVFDKTGTLTSGTPRIVRIVTYRDGPSEDELLRLAAAAERGFRHPVARAIAGAAAARRLEPPPVASTHASTGFGLDVEVEGRRVLVGSRRFMKAQRIALTPARDDEAAAHAVGAAPTYVAIDGRLAGVLILQDTLRAEARDAVLALRAREMRNVIMLSGDHPEPTRVIAESLGVRHHYAEMLPEDKAALIRSLKAEGRVVAMVGDGANDALALNEADVGMAVPGGAELAVEAADVVILRGGLDRVVLAIDLAREAIVAIRRTLGVAARANLGVVGLASLGLARPVTSILLSHGTTVAAAAVTAARPERHAQGNKRHRA
;
A
#
# COMPACT_ATOMS: atom_id res chain seq x y z
N MET A 1 16.37 37.29 -4.60
CA MET A 1 16.89 36.48 -3.46
C MET A 1 15.83 36.06 -2.44
N ALA A 2 14.81 36.85 -2.11
CA ALA A 2 13.81 36.48 -1.08
C ALA A 2 13.02 35.18 -1.38
N ALA A 3 12.64 34.96 -2.65
CA ALA A 3 12.01 33.71 -3.10
C ALA A 3 12.93 32.48 -2.94
N ARG A 4 14.28 32.66 -2.92
CA ARG A 4 15.25 31.58 -2.70
C ARG A 4 15.27 31.09 -1.24
N VAL A 5 14.74 31.87 -0.29
CA VAL A 5 14.71 31.48 1.13
C VAL A 5 13.29 31.06 1.55
N GLY A 6 12.25 31.77 1.10
CA GLY A 6 10.87 31.50 1.51
C GLY A 6 10.34 30.11 1.11
N ILE A 7 10.63 29.64 -0.11
CA ILE A 7 10.15 28.34 -0.61
C ILE A 7 10.83 27.18 0.13
N PRO A 8 12.18 27.10 0.22
CA PRO A 8 12.83 26.01 0.94
C PRO A 8 12.43 25.96 2.41
N THR A 9 12.30 27.11 3.09
CA THR A 9 11.84 27.13 4.49
C THR A 9 10.41 26.60 4.62
N ALA A 10 9.48 27.05 3.78
CA ALA A 10 8.10 26.55 3.84
C ALA A 10 7.99 25.05 3.56
N LEU A 11 8.80 24.53 2.61
CA LEU A 11 8.89 23.10 2.31
C LEU A 11 9.44 22.30 3.49
N VAL A 12 10.59 22.70 4.04
CA VAL A 12 11.23 22.02 5.18
C VAL A 12 10.32 22.03 6.40
N THR A 13 9.66 23.15 6.70
CA THR A 13 8.72 23.23 7.82
C THR A 13 7.50 22.32 7.59
N SER A 14 6.98 22.23 6.36
CA SER A 14 5.86 21.35 6.04
C SER A 14 6.25 19.87 6.15
N MET A 15 7.42 19.48 5.65
CA MET A 15 7.94 18.11 5.81
C MET A 15 8.20 17.77 7.27
N LYS A 16 8.73 18.71 8.07
CA LYS A 16 8.90 18.56 9.52
C LYS A 16 7.56 18.37 10.23
N ARG A 17 6.51 19.09 9.80
CA ARG A 17 5.14 18.91 10.31
C ARG A 17 4.59 17.52 9.99
N ALA A 18 4.74 17.05 8.75
CA ALA A 18 4.36 15.70 8.36
C ALA A 18 5.10 14.63 9.18
N SER A 19 6.42 14.80 9.37
CA SER A 19 7.24 13.87 10.14
C SER A 19 6.81 13.76 11.60
N ARG A 20 6.43 14.87 12.24
CA ARG A 20 5.85 14.87 13.60
C ARG A 20 4.53 14.10 13.68
N GLN A 21 3.79 14.00 12.57
CA GLN A 21 2.56 13.24 12.46
C GLN A 21 2.79 11.81 11.92
N GLY A 22 4.03 11.33 11.93
CA GLY A 22 4.40 9.97 11.53
C GLY A 22 4.50 9.76 10.03
N ILE A 23 4.66 10.82 9.23
CA ILE A 23 4.72 10.76 7.76
C ILE A 23 6.06 11.35 7.29
N LEU A 24 6.94 10.51 6.75
CA LEU A 24 8.19 10.96 6.15
C LEU A 24 7.99 11.23 4.66
N VAL A 25 8.25 12.45 4.21
CA VAL A 25 8.21 12.82 2.78
C VAL A 25 9.65 13.02 2.30
N LYS A 26 10.09 12.25 1.30
CA LYS A 26 11.46 12.26 0.78
C LYS A 26 11.71 13.39 -0.22
N GLY A 27 11.52 14.62 0.26
CA GLY A 27 11.89 15.83 -0.46
C GLY A 27 10.73 16.55 -1.15
N PRO A 28 11.03 17.66 -1.83
CA PRO A 28 10.02 18.62 -2.27
C PRO A 28 9.20 18.14 -3.45
N ARG A 29 9.79 17.36 -4.37
CA ARG A 29 9.08 16.78 -5.52
C ARG A 29 7.95 15.86 -5.08
N ALA A 30 8.24 14.99 -4.10
CA ALA A 30 7.26 14.10 -3.50
C ALA A 30 6.09 14.88 -2.87
N LEU A 31 6.39 15.96 -2.13
CA LEU A 31 5.36 16.82 -1.52
C LEU A 31 4.48 17.50 -2.57
N GLU A 32 5.08 18.04 -3.63
CA GLU A 32 4.37 18.71 -4.72
C GLU A 32 3.49 17.74 -5.53
N ALA A 33 4.02 16.56 -5.85
CA ALA A 33 3.27 15.50 -6.52
C ALA A 33 2.11 15.01 -5.64
N LEU A 34 2.35 14.76 -4.35
CA LEU A 34 1.34 14.31 -3.40
C LEU A 34 0.17 15.28 -3.27
N ALA A 35 0.44 16.58 -3.29
CA ALA A 35 -0.61 17.60 -3.26
C ALA A 35 -1.50 17.60 -4.51
N ARG A 36 -1.00 17.10 -5.65
CA ARG A 36 -1.70 17.02 -6.94
C ARG A 36 -2.40 15.68 -7.18
N VAL A 37 -2.17 14.68 -6.33
CA VAL A 37 -2.76 13.34 -6.46
C VAL A 37 -4.27 13.45 -6.58
N ASN A 38 -4.79 12.74 -7.58
CA ASN A 38 -6.22 12.63 -7.88
C ASN A 38 -6.70 11.16 -8.02
N THR A 39 -5.75 10.23 -8.04
CA THR A 39 -5.99 8.79 -8.15
C THR A 39 -5.13 8.07 -7.11
N VAL A 40 -5.75 7.25 -6.28
CA VAL A 40 -5.05 6.44 -5.27
C VAL A 40 -5.22 4.97 -5.62
N VAL A 41 -4.11 4.27 -5.76
CA VAL A 41 -4.03 2.85 -6.06
C VAL A 41 -3.49 2.16 -4.82
N PHE A 42 -4.23 1.20 -4.28
CA PHE A 42 -3.80 0.38 -3.17
C PHE A 42 -3.41 -0.99 -3.69
N ASP A 43 -2.27 -1.51 -3.25
CA ASP A 43 -2.12 -2.96 -3.20
C ASP A 43 -3.08 -3.54 -2.15
N LYS A 44 -3.53 -4.78 -2.35
CA LYS A 44 -4.40 -5.44 -1.39
C LYS A 44 -3.60 -6.00 -0.22
N THR A 45 -2.61 -6.85 -0.51
CA THR A 45 -1.99 -7.72 0.48
C THR A 45 -1.01 -6.91 1.32
N GLY A 46 -1.12 -6.98 2.65
CA GLY A 46 -0.25 -6.22 3.57
C GLY A 46 -0.51 -4.71 3.63
N THR A 47 -1.29 -4.18 2.68
CA THR A 47 -1.69 -2.78 2.62
C THR A 47 -3.13 -2.58 3.10
N LEU A 48 -4.14 -3.04 2.36
CA LEU A 48 -5.55 -3.01 2.82
C LEU A 48 -5.85 -4.15 3.80
N THR A 49 -5.08 -5.22 3.71
CA THR A 49 -5.08 -6.32 4.66
C THR A 49 -3.89 -6.23 5.62
N SER A 50 -3.88 -7.09 6.63
CA SER A 50 -2.82 -7.15 7.63
C SER A 50 -1.49 -7.71 7.09
N GLY A 51 -1.52 -8.46 5.98
CA GLY A 51 -0.35 -9.17 5.45
C GLY A 51 0.00 -10.43 6.25
N THR A 52 -0.88 -10.84 7.18
CA THR A 52 -0.71 -11.99 8.06
C THR A 52 -1.87 -12.97 7.86
N PRO A 53 -1.90 -13.69 6.72
CA PRO A 53 -2.96 -14.65 6.45
C PRO A 53 -2.99 -15.74 7.52
N ARG A 54 -4.18 -16.26 7.79
CA ARG A 54 -4.40 -17.38 8.72
C ARG A 54 -5.19 -18.48 8.04
N ILE A 55 -4.90 -19.72 8.41
CA ILE A 55 -5.73 -20.85 8.00
C ILE A 55 -7.05 -20.76 8.76
N VAL A 56 -8.15 -20.56 8.03
CA VAL A 56 -9.51 -20.51 8.58
C VAL A 56 -10.24 -21.83 8.47
N ARG A 57 -9.82 -22.69 7.53
CA ARG A 57 -10.40 -24.01 7.32
C ARG A 57 -9.39 -24.93 6.64
N ILE A 58 -9.43 -26.21 7.00
CA ILE A 58 -8.70 -27.28 6.32
C ILE A 58 -9.75 -28.25 5.80
N VAL A 59 -9.59 -28.70 4.56
CA VAL A 59 -10.48 -29.72 3.97
C VAL A 59 -9.62 -30.80 3.37
N THR A 60 -9.93 -32.05 3.68
CA THR A 60 -9.28 -33.24 3.14
C THR A 60 -10.25 -33.98 2.22
N TYR A 61 -9.73 -34.61 1.17
CA TYR A 61 -10.53 -35.36 0.21
C TYR A 61 -10.36 -36.87 0.39
N ARG A 62 -11.25 -37.69 -0.20
CA ARG A 62 -11.35 -39.14 0.06
C ARG A 62 -10.01 -39.88 -0.14
N ASP A 63 -9.74 -40.82 0.78
CA ASP A 63 -8.49 -41.56 0.95
C ASP A 63 -7.25 -40.68 1.24
N GLY A 64 -7.48 -39.40 1.54
CA GLY A 64 -6.46 -38.44 1.93
C GLY A 64 -6.07 -38.53 3.41
N PRO A 65 -5.01 -37.82 3.80
CA PRO A 65 -4.57 -37.73 5.19
C PRO A 65 -5.63 -37.06 6.08
N SER A 66 -5.47 -37.19 7.41
CA SER A 66 -6.21 -36.36 8.36
C SER A 66 -5.86 -34.86 8.18
N GLU A 67 -6.67 -33.94 8.69
CA GLU A 67 -6.35 -32.50 8.62
C GLU A 67 -4.97 -32.19 9.19
N ASP A 68 -4.64 -32.83 10.33
CA ASP A 68 -3.37 -32.63 11.02
C ASP A 68 -2.21 -33.18 10.19
N GLU A 69 -2.39 -34.33 9.57
CA GLU A 69 -1.37 -34.91 8.71
C GLU A 69 -1.18 -34.09 7.42
N LEU A 70 -2.27 -33.59 6.81
CA LEU A 70 -2.20 -32.67 5.68
C LEU A 70 -1.42 -31.39 6.05
N LEU A 71 -1.74 -30.81 7.22
CA LEU A 71 -1.09 -29.60 7.72
C LEU A 71 0.38 -29.84 8.05
N ARG A 72 0.71 -30.99 8.64
CA ARG A 72 2.08 -31.41 8.97
C ARG A 72 2.94 -31.53 7.70
N LEU A 73 2.42 -32.19 6.67
CA LEU A 73 3.10 -32.34 5.38
C LEU A 73 3.24 -31.00 4.65
N ALA A 74 2.20 -30.16 4.64
CA ALA A 74 2.27 -28.82 4.06
C ALA A 74 3.29 -27.93 4.79
N ALA A 75 3.33 -27.99 6.13
CA ALA A 75 4.32 -27.25 6.92
C ALA A 75 5.75 -27.73 6.70
N ALA A 76 5.94 -29.03 6.42
CA ALA A 76 7.25 -29.55 6.02
C ALA A 76 7.65 -29.06 4.64
N ALA A 77 6.73 -29.05 3.67
CA ALA A 77 6.98 -28.53 2.33
C ALA A 77 7.38 -27.05 2.33
N GLU A 78 6.73 -26.26 3.18
CA GLU A 78 6.96 -24.82 3.35
C GLU A 78 8.14 -24.50 4.29
N ARG A 79 8.84 -25.52 4.80
CA ARG A 79 9.97 -25.33 5.72
C ARG A 79 11.13 -24.63 4.99
N GLY A 80 11.56 -23.50 5.55
CA GLY A 80 12.65 -22.69 4.99
C GLY A 80 12.18 -21.48 4.18
N PHE A 81 10.89 -21.41 3.85
CA PHE A 81 10.30 -20.25 3.19
C PHE A 81 9.81 -19.22 4.22
N ARG A 82 9.92 -17.93 3.86
CA ARG A 82 9.57 -16.80 4.75
C ARG A 82 8.37 -15.97 4.27
N HIS A 83 7.69 -16.40 3.21
CA HIS A 83 6.53 -15.68 2.68
C HIS A 83 5.28 -15.83 3.59
N PRO A 84 4.27 -14.96 3.44
CA PRO A 84 3.09 -14.95 4.29
C PRO A 84 2.36 -16.30 4.40
N VAL A 85 2.20 -17.04 3.28
CA VAL A 85 1.57 -18.37 3.25
C VAL A 85 2.35 -19.40 4.08
N ALA A 86 3.68 -19.48 3.93
CA ALA A 86 4.53 -20.36 4.72
C ALA A 86 4.39 -20.09 6.22
N ARG A 87 4.39 -18.80 6.61
CA ARG A 87 4.21 -18.40 8.01
C ARG A 87 2.83 -18.79 8.56
N ALA A 88 1.78 -18.67 7.75
CA ALA A 88 0.43 -19.07 8.14
C ALA A 88 0.33 -20.59 8.38
N ILE A 89 0.91 -21.38 7.49
CA ILE A 89 0.94 -22.84 7.57
C ILE A 89 1.77 -23.28 8.79
N ALA A 90 2.98 -22.74 8.95
CA ALA A 90 3.85 -23.04 10.10
C ALA A 90 3.20 -22.64 11.43
N GLY A 91 2.55 -21.46 11.50
CA GLY A 91 1.86 -21.00 12.69
C GLY A 91 0.67 -21.89 13.06
N ALA A 92 -0.10 -22.36 12.07
CA ALA A 92 -1.20 -23.30 12.31
C ALA A 92 -0.69 -24.67 12.78
N ALA A 93 0.39 -25.19 12.19
CA ALA A 93 1.00 -26.45 12.62
C ALA A 93 1.52 -26.36 14.07
N ALA A 94 2.21 -25.26 14.41
CA ALA A 94 2.70 -25.01 15.76
C ALA A 94 1.55 -24.89 16.79
N ALA A 95 0.45 -24.22 16.44
CA ALA A 95 -0.73 -24.10 17.30
C ALA A 95 -1.37 -25.46 17.61
N ARG A 96 -1.31 -26.41 16.66
CA ARG A 96 -1.76 -27.80 16.84
C ARG A 96 -0.66 -28.73 17.41
N ARG A 97 0.52 -28.19 17.76
CA ARG A 97 1.68 -28.95 18.26
C ARG A 97 2.13 -30.07 17.31
N LEU A 98 2.01 -29.83 16.01
CA LEU A 98 2.45 -30.76 14.98
C LEU A 98 3.93 -30.52 14.70
N GLU A 99 4.71 -31.60 14.66
CA GLU A 99 6.13 -31.54 14.30
C GLU A 99 6.29 -31.86 12.80
N PRO A 100 6.65 -30.87 11.97
CA PRO A 100 6.84 -31.14 10.55
C PRO A 100 8.11 -31.99 10.35
N PRO A 101 8.08 -33.02 9.50
CA PRO A 101 9.23 -33.85 9.21
C PRO A 101 10.30 -33.11 8.41
N PRO A 102 11.58 -33.53 8.48
CA PRO A 102 12.63 -32.99 7.62
C PRO A 102 12.32 -33.29 6.14
N VAL A 103 12.70 -32.36 5.26
CA VAL A 103 12.56 -32.51 3.80
C VAL A 103 13.88 -32.97 3.20
N ALA A 104 13.82 -33.92 2.25
CA ALA A 104 15.01 -34.46 1.59
C ALA A 104 15.49 -33.56 0.43
N SER A 105 14.57 -32.96 -0.30
CA SER A 105 14.86 -32.00 -1.38
C SER A 105 13.68 -31.05 -1.61
N THR A 106 13.97 -29.85 -2.11
CA THR A 106 12.96 -28.81 -2.34
C THR A 106 13.14 -28.17 -3.70
N HIS A 107 12.14 -28.31 -4.56
CA HIS A 107 12.10 -27.62 -5.86
C HIS A 107 11.00 -26.55 -5.80
N ALA A 108 11.41 -25.29 -5.69
CA ALA A 108 10.47 -24.16 -5.73
C ALA A 108 10.21 -23.75 -7.18
N SER A 109 8.94 -23.68 -7.59
CA SER A 109 8.56 -23.00 -8.83
C SER A 109 8.21 -21.55 -8.51
N THR A 110 8.97 -20.61 -9.08
CA THR A 110 8.94 -19.18 -8.76
C THR A 110 7.53 -18.58 -8.82
N GLY A 111 6.87 -18.42 -7.67
CA GLY A 111 5.62 -17.67 -7.51
C GLY A 111 4.31 -18.46 -7.68
N PHE A 112 4.35 -19.80 -7.74
CA PHE A 112 3.15 -20.61 -7.99
C PHE A 112 2.91 -21.73 -6.98
N GLY A 113 3.99 -22.36 -6.48
CA GLY A 113 3.92 -23.47 -5.55
C GLY A 113 5.26 -24.18 -5.35
N LEU A 114 5.24 -25.19 -4.49
CA LEU A 114 6.37 -26.00 -4.06
C LEU A 114 6.15 -27.46 -4.47
N ASP A 115 7.22 -28.11 -4.91
CA ASP A 115 7.30 -29.54 -5.18
C ASP A 115 8.44 -30.13 -4.34
N VAL A 116 8.08 -30.96 -3.37
CA VAL A 116 9.02 -31.47 -2.38
C VAL A 116 8.82 -32.96 -2.13
N GLU A 117 9.87 -33.61 -1.65
CA GLU A 117 9.76 -34.95 -1.11
C GLU A 117 9.80 -34.93 0.41
N VAL A 118 8.74 -35.46 1.03
CA VAL A 118 8.54 -35.54 2.48
C VAL A 118 8.27 -37.00 2.84
N GLU A 119 9.13 -37.61 3.65
CA GLU A 119 8.97 -39.01 4.10
C GLU A 119 8.76 -40.01 2.94
N GLY A 120 9.45 -39.79 1.81
CA GLY A 120 9.33 -40.64 0.61
C GLY A 120 8.05 -40.42 -0.22
N ARG A 121 7.25 -39.41 0.10
CA ARG A 121 6.06 -38.99 -0.67
C ARG A 121 6.33 -37.69 -1.39
N ARG A 122 5.83 -37.58 -2.63
CA ARG A 122 5.89 -36.32 -3.38
C ARG A 122 4.74 -35.42 -2.96
N VAL A 123 5.05 -34.30 -2.31
CA VAL A 123 4.09 -33.32 -1.79
C VAL A 123 4.16 -32.05 -2.62
N LEU A 124 3.03 -31.65 -3.19
CA LEU A 124 2.86 -30.40 -3.92
C LEU A 124 2.01 -29.44 -3.08
N VAL A 125 2.46 -28.20 -2.89
CA VAL A 125 1.70 -27.16 -2.20
C VAL A 125 1.64 -25.91 -3.06
N GLY A 126 0.45 -25.38 -3.36
CA GLY A 126 0.40 -24.13 -4.13
C GLY A 126 -0.96 -23.74 -4.71
N SER A 127 -0.92 -22.81 -5.65
CA SER A 127 -2.09 -22.22 -6.31
C SER A 127 -2.80 -23.16 -7.27
N ARG A 128 -4.04 -22.81 -7.69
CA ARG A 128 -4.77 -23.49 -8.77
C ARG A 128 -3.94 -23.61 -10.05
N ARG A 129 -3.21 -22.52 -10.40
CA ARG A 129 -2.36 -22.44 -11.60
C ARG A 129 -1.21 -23.44 -11.53
N PHE A 130 -0.57 -23.58 -10.36
CA PHE A 130 0.46 -24.58 -10.11
C PHE A 130 -0.06 -26.01 -10.25
N MET A 131 -1.21 -26.30 -9.62
CA MET A 131 -1.81 -27.63 -9.69
C MET A 131 -2.18 -28.04 -11.11
N LYS A 132 -2.70 -27.10 -11.91
CA LYS A 132 -2.95 -27.32 -13.35
C LYS A 132 -1.66 -27.61 -14.12
N ALA A 133 -0.59 -26.86 -13.86
CA ALA A 133 0.71 -27.09 -14.48
C ALA A 133 1.29 -28.48 -14.13
N GLN A 134 1.05 -28.94 -12.90
CA GLN A 134 1.42 -30.29 -12.42
C GLN A 134 0.41 -31.39 -12.79
N ARG A 135 -0.62 -31.07 -13.60
CA ARG A 135 -1.67 -32.00 -14.05
C ARG A 135 -2.47 -32.65 -12.91
N ILE A 136 -2.64 -31.96 -11.78
CA ILE A 136 -3.45 -32.42 -10.66
C ILE A 136 -4.93 -32.10 -10.91
N ALA A 137 -5.80 -33.11 -10.77
CA ALA A 137 -7.25 -32.94 -10.90
C ALA A 137 -7.83 -32.22 -9.66
N LEU A 138 -8.43 -31.05 -9.88
CA LEU A 138 -9.02 -30.22 -8.82
C LEU A 138 -10.54 -30.39 -8.64
N THR A 139 -11.17 -31.31 -9.37
CA THR A 139 -12.62 -31.54 -9.32
C THR A 139 -13.17 -31.73 -7.90
N PRO A 140 -12.51 -32.47 -6.98
CA PRO A 140 -13.00 -32.63 -5.61
C PRO A 140 -13.10 -31.33 -4.81
N ALA A 141 -12.31 -30.31 -5.16
CA ALA A 141 -12.21 -29.05 -4.42
C ALA A 141 -13.12 -27.94 -4.93
N ARG A 142 -13.95 -28.19 -5.95
CA ARG A 142 -14.74 -27.14 -6.63
C ARG A 142 -15.64 -26.37 -5.67
N ASP A 143 -16.37 -27.08 -4.82
CA ASP A 143 -17.33 -26.46 -3.91
C ASP A 143 -16.63 -25.70 -2.78
N ASP A 144 -15.52 -26.24 -2.27
CA ASP A 144 -14.72 -25.60 -1.23
C ASP A 144 -13.95 -24.37 -1.74
N GLU A 145 -13.47 -24.41 -2.98
CA GLU A 145 -12.87 -23.27 -3.68
C GLU A 145 -13.91 -22.16 -3.84
N ALA A 146 -15.11 -22.47 -4.34
CA ALA A 146 -16.19 -21.50 -4.49
C ALA A 146 -16.61 -20.89 -3.15
N ALA A 147 -16.75 -21.72 -2.10
CA ALA A 147 -17.08 -21.26 -0.75
C ALA A 147 -15.99 -20.33 -0.17
N ALA A 148 -14.71 -20.65 -0.39
CA ALA A 148 -13.60 -19.80 0.03
C ALA A 148 -13.59 -18.46 -0.69
N HIS A 149 -13.74 -18.47 -2.01
CA HIS A 149 -13.79 -17.24 -2.81
C HIS A 149 -14.96 -16.33 -2.42
N ALA A 150 -16.12 -16.90 -2.10
CA ALA A 150 -17.30 -16.15 -1.67
C ALA A 150 -17.07 -15.31 -0.41
N VAL A 151 -16.11 -15.70 0.45
CA VAL A 151 -15.75 -14.97 1.67
C VAL A 151 -14.42 -14.20 1.54
N GLY A 152 -13.87 -14.08 0.33
CA GLY A 152 -12.60 -13.38 0.11
C GLY A 152 -11.36 -14.17 0.54
N ALA A 153 -11.48 -15.47 0.78
CA ALA A 153 -10.37 -16.34 1.14
C ALA A 153 -9.71 -16.96 -0.11
N ALA A 154 -8.44 -17.34 0.02
CA ALA A 154 -7.63 -17.94 -1.03
C ALA A 154 -7.33 -19.43 -0.71
N PRO A 155 -7.72 -20.37 -1.57
CA PRO A 155 -7.39 -21.78 -1.42
C PRO A 155 -5.92 -22.03 -1.81
N THR A 156 -5.20 -22.72 -0.93
CA THR A 156 -3.89 -23.32 -1.21
C THR A 156 -4.06 -24.83 -1.25
N TYR A 157 -3.80 -25.41 -2.41
CA TYR A 157 -4.01 -26.83 -2.66
C TYR A 157 -2.81 -27.63 -2.17
N VAL A 158 -3.08 -28.84 -1.67
CA VAL A 158 -2.06 -29.81 -1.27
C VAL A 158 -2.33 -31.11 -2.02
N ALA A 159 -1.36 -31.57 -2.81
CA ALA A 159 -1.43 -32.85 -3.49
C ALA A 159 -0.31 -33.78 -3.02
N ILE A 160 -0.61 -35.06 -2.90
CA ILE A 160 0.31 -36.10 -2.45
C ILE A 160 0.31 -37.18 -3.53
N ASP A 161 1.49 -37.57 -4.00
CA ASP A 161 1.72 -38.63 -4.98
C ASP A 161 0.83 -38.48 -6.24
N GLY A 162 0.72 -37.25 -6.73
CA GLY A 162 -0.03 -36.92 -7.94
C GLY A 162 -1.56 -36.80 -7.77
N ARG A 163 -2.07 -36.90 -6.55
CA ARG A 163 -3.52 -36.79 -6.24
C ARG A 163 -3.79 -35.65 -5.28
N LEU A 164 -4.89 -34.93 -5.49
CA LEU A 164 -5.30 -33.87 -4.57
C LEU A 164 -5.67 -34.48 -3.21
N ALA A 165 -4.91 -34.13 -2.18
CA ALA A 165 -5.07 -34.64 -0.81
C ALA A 165 -5.97 -33.72 0.02
N GLY A 166 -5.91 -32.41 -0.21
CA GLY A 166 -6.71 -31.44 0.50
C GLY A 166 -6.49 -30.00 0.05
N VAL A 167 -7.17 -29.08 0.71
CA VAL A 167 -7.03 -27.64 0.53
C VAL A 167 -6.95 -26.95 1.90
N LEU A 168 -6.01 -26.02 1.99
CA LEU A 168 -5.86 -25.09 3.10
C LEU A 168 -6.52 -23.79 2.67
N ILE A 169 -7.52 -23.33 3.42
CA ILE A 169 -8.22 -22.07 3.13
C ILE A 169 -7.56 -20.99 3.97
N LEU A 170 -6.84 -20.10 3.29
CA LEU A 170 -6.16 -18.97 3.92
C LEU A 170 -6.99 -17.71 3.74
N GLN A 171 -7.15 -16.94 4.80
CA GLN A 171 -7.78 -15.64 4.75
C GLN A 171 -6.86 -14.62 5.40
N ASP A 172 -6.61 -13.52 4.68
CA ASP A 172 -5.98 -12.34 5.27
C ASP A 172 -7.07 -11.43 5.82
N THR A 173 -6.83 -10.87 7.00
CA THR A 173 -7.77 -9.98 7.65
C THR A 173 -7.63 -8.57 7.11
N LEU A 174 -8.76 -7.92 6.85
CA LEU A 174 -8.77 -6.50 6.52
C LEU A 174 -8.29 -5.68 7.72
N ARG A 175 -7.55 -4.61 7.44
CA ARG A 175 -7.24 -3.61 8.48
C ARG A 175 -8.54 -2.93 8.91
N ALA A 176 -8.70 -2.73 10.22
CA ALA A 176 -9.92 -2.15 10.77
C ALA A 176 -10.22 -0.76 10.17
N GLU A 177 -9.16 0.00 9.89
CA GLU A 177 -9.21 1.34 9.33
C GLU A 177 -9.32 1.39 7.79
N ALA A 178 -9.23 0.26 7.07
CA ALA A 178 -9.16 0.26 5.61
C ALA A 178 -10.40 0.87 4.96
N ARG A 179 -11.59 0.50 5.44
CA ARG A 179 -12.86 1.02 4.94
C ARG A 179 -12.97 2.53 5.17
N ASP A 180 -12.61 2.98 6.37
CA ASP A 180 -12.66 4.40 6.74
C ASP A 180 -11.68 5.23 5.89
N ALA A 181 -10.49 4.70 5.60
CA ALA A 181 -9.52 5.36 4.73
C ALA A 181 -10.04 5.50 3.29
N VAL A 182 -10.64 4.45 2.71
CA VAL A 182 -11.25 4.50 1.37
C VAL A 182 -12.38 5.54 1.32
N LEU A 183 -13.26 5.56 2.32
CA LEU A 183 -14.34 6.54 2.40
C LEU A 183 -13.83 7.97 2.57
N ALA A 184 -12.80 8.16 3.39
CA ALA A 184 -12.17 9.46 3.61
C ALA A 184 -11.48 10.00 2.34
N LEU A 185 -10.89 9.15 1.51
CA LEU A 185 -10.35 9.54 0.21
C LEU A 185 -11.46 9.98 -0.74
N ARG A 186 -12.56 9.21 -0.82
CA ARG A 186 -13.72 9.57 -1.66
C ARG A 186 -14.34 10.89 -1.24
N ALA A 187 -14.42 11.17 0.07
CA ALA A 187 -14.91 12.45 0.61
C ALA A 187 -14.02 13.65 0.21
N ARG A 188 -12.78 13.43 -0.22
CA ARG A 188 -11.84 14.45 -0.72
C ARG A 188 -11.85 14.56 -2.25
N GLU A 189 -12.96 14.14 -2.87
CA GLU A 189 -13.16 14.11 -4.32
C GLU A 189 -12.12 13.28 -5.08
N MET A 190 -11.46 12.32 -4.41
CA MET A 190 -10.65 11.32 -5.10
C MET A 190 -11.59 10.44 -5.92
N ARG A 191 -11.70 10.76 -7.22
CA ARG A 191 -12.62 10.10 -8.14
C ARG A 191 -12.26 8.63 -8.35
N ASN A 192 -10.97 8.30 -8.23
CA ASN A 192 -10.43 6.98 -8.54
C ASN A 192 -9.68 6.44 -7.32
N VAL A 193 -10.37 5.62 -6.52
CA VAL A 193 -9.71 4.71 -5.57
C VAL A 193 -9.74 3.32 -6.21
N ILE A 194 -8.55 2.76 -6.42
CA ILE A 194 -8.33 1.50 -7.16
C ILE A 194 -7.66 0.50 -6.22
N MET A 195 -8.07 -0.76 -6.28
CA MET A 195 -7.40 -1.86 -5.57
C MET A 195 -6.76 -2.84 -6.57
N LEU A 196 -5.49 -3.19 -6.36
CA LEU A 196 -4.76 -4.20 -7.13
C LEU A 196 -4.56 -5.45 -6.29
N SER A 197 -4.69 -6.62 -6.89
CA SER A 197 -4.40 -7.89 -6.24
C SER A 197 -3.82 -8.90 -7.22
N GLY A 198 -2.92 -9.74 -6.72
CA GLY A 198 -2.47 -10.95 -7.42
C GLY A 198 -3.40 -12.15 -7.22
N ASP A 199 -4.45 -12.02 -6.40
CA ASP A 199 -5.38 -13.10 -6.10
C ASP A 199 -6.45 -13.26 -7.19
N HIS A 200 -7.21 -14.34 -7.10
CA HIS A 200 -8.30 -14.65 -8.03
C HIS A 200 -9.37 -13.53 -8.09
N PRO A 201 -10.09 -13.34 -9.21
CA PRO A 201 -11.05 -12.25 -9.38
C PRO A 201 -12.19 -12.25 -8.36
N GLU A 202 -12.73 -13.42 -8.02
CA GLU A 202 -13.85 -13.54 -7.07
C GLU A 202 -13.53 -13.03 -5.66
N PRO A 203 -12.49 -13.54 -4.94
CA PRO A 203 -12.17 -13.02 -3.62
C PRO A 203 -11.73 -11.56 -3.67
N THR A 204 -11.06 -11.13 -4.74
CA THR A 204 -10.69 -9.72 -4.95
C THR A 204 -11.93 -8.84 -5.03
N ARG A 205 -12.96 -9.25 -5.78
CA ARG A 205 -14.24 -8.54 -5.89
C ARG A 205 -14.95 -8.43 -4.54
N VAL A 206 -15.04 -9.53 -3.79
CA VAL A 206 -15.67 -9.54 -2.45
C VAL A 206 -14.99 -8.56 -1.50
N ILE A 207 -13.65 -8.54 -1.49
CA ILE A 207 -12.88 -7.60 -0.67
C ILE A 207 -13.10 -6.15 -1.15
N ALA A 208 -13.08 -5.90 -2.46
CA ALA A 208 -13.31 -4.56 -3.02
C ALA A 208 -14.69 -4.01 -2.62
N GLU A 209 -15.73 -4.84 -2.74
CA GLU A 209 -17.11 -4.49 -2.41
C GLU A 209 -17.27 -4.18 -0.92
N SER A 210 -16.67 -4.99 -0.03
CA SER A 210 -16.74 -4.74 1.41
C SER A 210 -16.06 -3.43 1.84
N LEU A 211 -15.01 -3.01 1.12
CA LEU A 211 -14.32 -1.74 1.32
C LEU A 211 -14.99 -0.56 0.59
N GLY A 212 -15.96 -0.80 -0.29
CA GLY A 212 -16.59 0.23 -1.11
C GLY A 212 -15.69 0.76 -2.24
N VAL A 213 -14.73 -0.04 -2.69
CA VAL A 213 -13.82 0.25 -3.80
C VAL A 213 -14.46 -0.17 -5.12
N ARG A 214 -14.68 0.81 -6.01
CA ARG A 214 -15.41 0.58 -7.27
C ARG A 214 -14.54 -0.05 -8.37
N HIS A 215 -13.25 0.27 -8.38
CA HIS A 215 -12.31 -0.18 -9.40
C HIS A 215 -11.32 -1.16 -8.78
N HIS A 216 -11.27 -2.38 -9.28
CA HIS A 216 -10.33 -3.39 -8.79
C HIS A 216 -9.81 -4.25 -9.93
N TYR A 217 -8.59 -4.73 -9.79
CA TYR A 217 -7.91 -5.61 -10.74
C TYR A 217 -7.31 -6.79 -9.98
N ALA A 218 -7.49 -7.99 -10.54
CA ALA A 218 -7.14 -9.26 -9.95
C ALA A 218 -6.14 -10.01 -10.84
N GLU A 219 -5.50 -11.05 -10.29
CA GLU A 219 -4.49 -11.88 -10.98
C GLU A 219 -3.33 -11.08 -11.59
N MET A 220 -3.02 -9.91 -11.01
CA MET A 220 -1.99 -9.00 -11.53
C MET A 220 -0.58 -9.45 -11.13
N LEU A 221 0.32 -9.56 -12.11
CA LEU A 221 1.75 -9.68 -11.87
C LEU A 221 2.38 -8.32 -11.52
N PRO A 222 3.57 -8.26 -10.89
CA PRO A 222 4.28 -7.00 -10.61
C PRO A 222 4.39 -6.07 -11.82
N GLU A 223 4.68 -6.62 -13.00
CA GLU A 223 4.80 -5.89 -14.26
C GLU A 223 3.46 -5.31 -14.72
N ASP A 224 2.37 -6.06 -14.54
CA ASP A 224 1.01 -5.62 -14.87
C ASP A 224 0.59 -4.45 -13.99
N LYS A 225 0.93 -4.48 -12.69
CA LYS A 225 0.65 -3.38 -11.76
C LYS A 225 1.34 -2.09 -12.23
N ALA A 226 2.62 -2.17 -12.60
CA ALA A 226 3.36 -1.03 -13.14
C ALA A 226 2.79 -0.56 -14.49
N ALA A 227 2.40 -1.48 -15.38
CA ALA A 227 1.80 -1.14 -16.67
C ALA A 227 0.46 -0.39 -16.52
N LEU A 228 -0.37 -0.80 -15.56
CA LEU A 228 -1.61 -0.10 -15.23
C LEU A 228 -1.34 1.32 -14.68
N ILE A 229 -0.32 1.49 -13.83
CA ILE A 229 0.05 2.83 -13.35
C ILE A 229 0.49 3.72 -14.52
N ARG A 230 1.28 3.19 -15.47
CA ARG A 230 1.64 3.92 -16.70
C ARG A 230 0.43 4.35 -17.50
N SER A 231 -0.54 3.46 -17.72
CA SER A 231 -1.73 3.81 -18.50
C SER A 231 -2.57 4.88 -17.81
N LEU A 232 -2.76 4.78 -16.48
CA LEU A 232 -3.46 5.80 -15.69
C LEU A 232 -2.76 7.17 -15.78
N LYS A 233 -1.43 7.21 -15.73
CA LYS A 233 -0.64 8.45 -15.91
C LYS A 233 -0.77 9.01 -17.32
N ALA A 234 -0.78 8.15 -18.34
CA ALA A 234 -0.98 8.56 -19.74
C ALA A 234 -2.36 9.20 -19.98
N GLU A 235 -3.37 8.85 -19.18
CA GLU A 235 -4.69 9.52 -19.16
C GLU A 235 -4.66 10.90 -18.45
N GLY A 236 -3.50 11.38 -18.02
CA GLY A 236 -3.34 12.66 -17.31
C GLY A 236 -3.68 12.60 -15.82
N ARG A 237 -3.81 11.40 -15.25
CA ARG A 237 -4.02 11.23 -13.80
C ARG A 237 -2.71 11.42 -13.06
N VAL A 238 -2.81 11.88 -11.81
CA VAL A 238 -1.67 11.93 -10.88
C VAL A 238 -1.89 10.84 -9.84
N VAL A 239 -1.05 9.81 -9.90
CA VAL A 239 -1.27 8.52 -9.26
C VAL A 239 -0.38 8.38 -8.02
N ALA A 240 -1.01 8.13 -6.87
CA ALA A 240 -0.32 7.62 -5.70
C ALA A 240 -0.51 6.09 -5.62
N MET A 241 0.60 5.35 -5.56
CA MET A 241 0.59 3.90 -5.29
C MET A 241 0.89 3.68 -3.81
N VAL A 242 0.06 2.90 -3.13
CA VAL A 242 0.21 2.56 -1.70
C VAL A 242 0.47 1.06 -1.58
N GLY A 243 1.59 0.69 -0.97
CA GLY A 243 2.03 -0.72 -0.88
C GLY A 243 2.87 -1.00 0.37
N ASP A 244 3.04 -2.28 0.70
CA ASP A 244 3.94 -2.77 1.75
C ASP A 244 5.21 -3.43 1.15
N GLY A 245 5.13 -3.93 -0.08
CA GLY A 245 6.24 -4.10 -1.02
C GLY A 245 7.33 -5.11 -0.65
N ALA A 246 7.13 -6.35 -1.10
CA ALA A 246 8.17 -7.09 -1.82
C ALA A 246 7.87 -7.16 -3.33
N ASN A 247 6.58 -7.22 -3.69
CA ASN A 247 6.11 -7.39 -5.07
C ASN A 247 5.70 -6.07 -5.76
N ASP A 248 5.67 -4.95 -5.03
CA ASP A 248 5.10 -3.69 -5.50
C ASP A 248 6.14 -2.60 -5.76
N ALA A 249 7.43 -2.89 -5.62
CA ALA A 249 8.50 -1.91 -5.81
C ALA A 249 8.47 -1.29 -7.22
N LEU A 250 8.17 -2.09 -8.26
CA LEU A 250 8.01 -1.60 -9.64
C LEU A 250 6.84 -0.63 -9.76
N ALA A 251 5.71 -0.96 -9.13
CA ALA A 251 4.52 -0.13 -9.14
C ALA A 251 4.71 1.17 -8.33
N LEU A 252 5.38 1.10 -7.17
CA LEU A 252 5.73 2.25 -6.34
C LEU A 252 6.64 3.23 -7.09
N ASN A 253 7.68 2.73 -7.77
CA ASN A 253 8.59 3.56 -8.56
C ASN A 253 7.94 4.16 -9.81
N GLU A 254 6.95 3.47 -10.39
CA GLU A 254 6.25 3.95 -11.59
C GLU A 254 5.21 5.04 -11.25
N ALA A 255 4.69 5.09 -10.02
CA ALA A 255 3.71 6.09 -9.62
C ALA A 255 4.29 7.52 -9.62
N ASP A 256 3.43 8.54 -9.62
CA ASP A 256 3.88 9.92 -9.37
C ASP A 256 4.28 10.11 -7.91
N VAL A 257 3.69 9.31 -7.02
CA VAL A 257 4.07 9.18 -5.61
C VAL A 257 3.95 7.73 -5.16
N GLY A 258 5.08 7.11 -4.83
CA GLY A 258 5.11 5.84 -4.10
C GLY A 258 4.91 6.06 -2.60
N MET A 259 3.98 5.35 -1.97
CA MET A 259 3.70 5.41 -0.54
C MET A 259 3.87 4.05 0.13
N ALA A 260 4.82 3.95 1.07
CA ALA A 260 5.03 2.74 1.87
C ALA A 260 4.24 2.81 3.18
N VAL A 261 3.47 1.76 3.49
CA VAL A 261 2.75 1.62 4.77
C VAL A 261 3.64 0.97 5.85
N PRO A 262 3.30 1.13 7.15
CA PRO A 262 4.09 0.52 8.22
C PRO A 262 4.07 -1.02 8.14
N GLY A 263 5.23 -1.62 8.38
CA GLY A 263 5.42 -3.08 8.25
C GLY A 263 5.78 -3.53 6.84
N GLY A 264 5.91 -2.61 5.89
CA GLY A 264 6.41 -2.92 4.55
C GLY A 264 7.87 -3.38 4.53
N ALA A 265 8.24 -4.14 3.49
CA ALA A 265 9.60 -4.62 3.32
C ALA A 265 10.58 -3.47 3.01
N GLU A 266 11.86 -3.69 3.29
CA GLU A 266 12.90 -2.67 3.15
C GLU A 266 12.96 -2.07 1.74
N LEU A 267 12.77 -2.90 0.70
CA LEU A 267 12.71 -2.46 -0.69
C LEU A 267 11.55 -1.49 -0.97
N ALA A 268 10.39 -1.67 -0.32
CA ALA A 268 9.27 -0.75 -0.45
C ALA A 268 9.58 0.61 0.17
N VAL A 269 10.20 0.59 1.36
CA VAL A 269 10.60 1.80 2.07
C VAL A 269 11.66 2.56 1.28
N GLU A 270 12.58 1.87 0.61
CA GLU A 270 13.59 2.48 -0.25
C GLU A 270 12.96 3.13 -1.50
N ALA A 271 12.08 2.40 -2.20
CA ALA A 271 11.39 2.85 -3.40
C ALA A 271 10.38 3.98 -3.16
N ALA A 272 9.75 4.05 -2.00
CA ALA A 272 8.67 5.01 -1.75
C ALA A 272 9.16 6.45 -1.57
N ASP A 273 8.44 7.40 -2.18
CA ASP A 273 8.59 8.85 -1.97
C ASP A 273 8.08 9.30 -0.60
N VAL A 274 7.07 8.60 -0.08
CA VAL A 274 6.44 8.89 1.21
C VAL A 274 6.39 7.62 2.04
N VAL A 275 6.87 7.68 3.27
CA VAL A 275 6.90 6.54 4.20
C VAL A 275 6.04 6.86 5.41
N ILE A 276 5.03 6.03 5.65
CA ILE A 276 4.23 6.10 6.88
C ILE A 276 5.01 5.40 7.98
N LEU A 277 5.49 6.15 8.96
CA LEU A 277 6.32 5.66 10.06
C LEU A 277 5.49 5.06 11.20
N ARG A 278 4.30 5.61 11.47
CA ARG A 278 3.41 5.24 12.58
C ARG A 278 1.96 5.47 12.18
N GLY A 279 1.03 4.67 12.69
CA GLY A 279 -0.40 4.72 12.35
C GLY A 279 -0.77 3.67 11.32
N GLY A 280 -1.76 3.95 10.48
CA GLY A 280 -2.20 3.05 9.41
C GLY A 280 -2.60 3.83 8.16
N LEU A 281 -3.66 3.37 7.50
CA LEU A 281 -4.15 3.96 6.26
C LEU A 281 -4.75 5.36 6.45
N ASP A 282 -5.10 5.74 7.68
CA ASP A 282 -5.48 7.11 8.06
C ASP A 282 -4.40 8.12 7.69
N ARG A 283 -3.13 7.71 7.78
CA ARG A 283 -1.97 8.57 7.48
C ARG A 283 -1.75 8.79 5.99
N VAL A 284 -2.22 7.89 5.14
CA VAL A 284 -2.23 8.10 3.68
C VAL A 284 -3.10 9.30 3.35
N VAL A 285 -4.30 9.34 3.93
CA VAL A 285 -5.26 10.45 3.76
C VAL A 285 -4.67 11.75 4.32
N LEU A 286 -4.13 11.70 5.53
CA LEU A 286 -3.52 12.85 6.18
C LEU A 286 -2.32 13.39 5.40
N ALA A 287 -1.49 12.53 4.81
CA ALA A 287 -0.34 12.94 4.01
C ALA A 287 -0.79 13.81 2.81
N ILE A 288 -1.85 13.40 2.12
CA ILE A 288 -2.44 14.16 1.01
C ILE A 288 -2.95 15.52 1.50
N ASP A 289 -3.66 15.56 2.63
CA ASP A 289 -4.17 16.79 3.20
C ASP A 289 -3.04 17.76 3.58
N LEU A 290 -2.02 17.27 4.28
CA LEU A 290 -0.85 18.06 4.67
C LEU A 290 -0.08 18.59 3.45
N ALA A 291 0.04 17.80 2.39
CA ALA A 291 0.67 18.23 1.15
C ALA A 291 -0.14 19.34 0.46
N ARG A 292 -1.47 19.20 0.36
CA ARG A 292 -2.36 20.24 -0.18
C ARG A 292 -2.28 21.52 0.63
N GLU A 293 -2.31 21.42 1.96
CA GLU A 293 -2.12 22.57 2.86
C GLU A 293 -0.77 23.26 2.65
N ALA A 294 0.31 22.48 2.53
CA ALA A 294 1.65 23.00 2.30
C ALA A 294 1.73 23.79 0.99
N ILE A 295 1.21 23.25 -0.11
CA ILE A 295 1.21 23.94 -1.41
C ILE A 295 0.36 25.22 -1.37
N VAL A 296 -0.79 25.22 -0.71
CA VAL A 296 -1.59 26.44 -0.50
C VAL A 296 -0.79 27.49 0.28
N ALA A 297 -0.06 27.07 1.33
CA ALA A 297 0.74 27.96 2.14
C ALA A 297 1.95 28.55 1.38
N ILE A 298 2.61 27.73 0.54
CA ILE A 298 3.68 28.16 -0.35
C ILE A 298 3.16 29.19 -1.36
N ARG A 299 2.01 28.92 -2.02
CA ARG A 299 1.39 29.85 -2.97
C ARG A 299 1.03 31.19 -2.32
N ARG A 300 0.52 31.18 -1.08
CA ARG A 300 0.24 32.40 -0.31
C ARG A 300 1.52 33.20 -0.04
N THR A 301 2.59 32.52 0.38
CA THR A 301 3.90 33.16 0.65
C THR A 301 4.45 33.81 -0.63
N LEU A 302 4.37 33.11 -1.76
CA LEU A 302 4.77 33.64 -3.07
C LEU A 302 3.91 34.84 -3.49
N GLY A 303 2.60 34.78 -3.28
CA GLY A 303 1.70 35.90 -3.59
C GLY A 303 1.99 37.16 -2.77
N VAL A 304 2.33 37.00 -1.49
CA VAL A 304 2.76 38.13 -0.64
C VAL A 304 4.08 38.71 -1.12
N ALA A 305 5.07 37.86 -1.40
CA ALA A 305 6.37 38.30 -1.90
C ALA A 305 6.26 39.01 -3.25
N ALA A 306 5.44 38.49 -4.17
CA ALA A 306 5.22 39.09 -5.48
C ALA A 306 4.56 40.48 -5.36
N ARG A 307 3.53 40.63 -4.52
CA ARG A 307 2.88 41.93 -4.27
C ARG A 307 3.84 42.94 -3.64
N ALA A 308 4.64 42.52 -2.65
CA ALA A 308 5.63 43.38 -2.04
C ALA A 308 6.66 43.87 -3.05
N ASN A 309 7.17 42.98 -3.91
CA ASN A 309 8.13 43.33 -4.96
C ASN A 309 7.52 44.28 -6.00
N LEU A 310 6.29 44.03 -6.46
CA LEU A 310 5.59 44.93 -7.38
C LEU A 310 5.39 46.33 -6.77
N GLY A 311 5.02 46.40 -5.49
CA GLY A 311 4.90 47.67 -4.77
C GLY A 311 6.22 48.43 -4.69
N VAL A 312 7.32 47.73 -4.40
CA VAL A 312 8.67 48.33 -4.40
C VAL A 312 9.04 48.86 -5.77
N VAL A 313 8.82 48.09 -6.84
CA VAL A 313 9.08 48.54 -8.22
C VAL A 313 8.26 49.78 -8.57
N GLY A 314 6.96 49.79 -8.26
CA GLY A 314 6.10 50.94 -8.49
C GLY A 314 6.57 52.20 -7.76
N LEU A 315 6.93 52.08 -6.48
CA LEU A 315 7.48 53.20 -5.70
C LEU A 315 8.82 53.69 -6.26
N ALA A 316 9.68 52.77 -6.71
CA ALA A 316 10.96 53.12 -7.33
C ALA A 316 10.77 53.86 -8.66
N SER A 317 9.82 53.41 -9.50
CA SER A 317 9.48 54.08 -10.77
C SER A 317 8.94 55.50 -10.58
N LEU A 318 8.31 55.79 -9.43
CA LEU A 318 7.85 57.13 -9.05
C LEU A 318 8.94 57.99 -8.40
N GLY A 319 10.18 57.49 -8.26
CA GLY A 319 11.27 58.18 -7.57
C GLY A 319 11.12 58.23 -6.04
N LEU A 320 10.16 57.50 -5.48
CA LEU A 320 9.79 57.52 -4.06
C LEU A 320 10.53 56.47 -3.22
N ALA A 321 11.24 55.53 -3.84
CA ALA A 321 11.92 54.44 -3.14
C ALA A 321 13.44 54.60 -3.14
N ARG A 322 14.06 54.58 -1.94
CA ARG A 322 15.51 54.46 -1.79
C ARG A 322 15.93 52.98 -1.92
N PRO A 323 17.14 52.67 -2.42
CA PRO A 323 17.60 51.29 -2.58
C PRO A 323 17.53 50.45 -1.29
N VAL A 324 17.93 51.03 -0.16
CA VAL A 324 17.95 50.34 1.14
C VAL A 324 16.54 50.01 1.64
N THR A 325 15.60 50.95 1.54
CA THR A 325 14.19 50.72 1.95
C THR A 325 13.52 49.68 1.07
N SER A 326 13.84 49.67 -0.22
CA SER A 326 13.35 48.69 -1.21
C SER A 326 13.78 47.26 -0.86
N ILE A 327 15.06 47.09 -0.50
CA ILE A 327 15.61 45.80 -0.06
C ILE A 327 14.92 45.35 1.22
N LEU A 328 14.87 46.21 2.25
CA LEU A 328 14.24 45.85 3.53
C LEU A 328 12.77 45.47 3.36
N LEU A 329 12.00 46.22 2.57
CA LEU A 329 10.58 45.96 2.35
C LEU A 329 10.36 44.63 1.61
N SER A 330 11.10 44.40 0.51
CA SER A 330 10.99 43.17 -0.29
C SER A 330 11.40 41.92 0.49
N HIS A 331 12.54 41.97 1.18
CA HIS A 331 13.08 40.82 1.89
C HIS A 331 12.38 40.57 3.22
N GLY A 332 12.13 41.63 4.00
CA GLY A 332 11.46 41.54 5.29
C GLY A 332 10.05 40.99 5.18
N THR A 333 9.27 41.42 4.18
CA THR A 333 7.90 40.90 3.95
C THR A 333 7.89 39.42 3.59
N THR A 334 8.85 38.94 2.79
CA THR A 334 8.94 37.53 2.42
C THR A 334 9.31 36.65 3.63
N VAL A 335 10.29 37.09 4.43
CA VAL A 335 10.69 36.40 5.67
C VAL A 335 9.55 36.37 6.67
N ALA A 336 8.85 37.50 6.88
CA ALA A 336 7.70 37.57 7.76
C ALA A 336 6.56 36.64 7.29
N ALA A 337 6.27 36.59 5.98
CA ALA A 337 5.24 35.71 5.43
C ALA A 337 5.60 34.22 5.60
N ALA A 338 6.88 33.85 5.43
CA ALA A 338 7.36 32.50 5.68
C ALA A 338 7.28 32.14 7.17
N ALA A 339 7.66 33.06 8.06
CA ALA A 339 7.57 32.88 9.52
C ALA A 339 6.12 32.71 9.99
N VAL A 340 5.18 33.51 9.49
CA VAL A 340 3.74 33.37 9.78
C VAL A 340 3.21 32.02 9.27
N THR A 341 3.67 31.58 8.10
CA THR A 341 3.31 30.27 7.56
C THR A 341 3.83 29.13 8.43
N ALA A 342 5.06 29.26 8.93
CA ALA A 342 5.67 28.29 9.84
C ALA A 342 5.04 28.29 11.25
N ALA A 343 4.56 29.44 11.71
CA ALA A 343 3.96 29.64 13.03
C ALA A 343 2.45 29.33 13.09
N ARG A 344 1.81 29.01 11.95
CA ARG A 344 0.38 28.69 11.94
C ARG A 344 0.12 27.43 12.77
N PRO A 345 -0.76 27.51 13.78
CA PRO A 345 -1.07 26.37 14.64
C PRO A 345 -1.73 25.25 13.84
N GLU A 346 -1.54 24.02 14.32
CA GLU A 346 -2.13 22.82 13.74
C GLU A 346 -3.66 22.97 13.71
N ARG A 347 -4.22 23.20 12.53
CA ARG A 347 -5.66 23.01 12.35
C ARG A 347 -5.88 21.50 12.39
N HIS A 348 -6.24 21.00 13.57
CA HIS A 348 -6.81 19.67 13.69
C HIS A 348 -7.96 19.53 12.69
N ALA A 349 -7.89 18.50 11.86
CA ALA A 349 -9.02 18.02 11.09
C ALA A 349 -10.09 17.50 12.07
N GLN A 350 -10.86 18.40 12.68
CA GLN A 350 -12.12 18.09 13.34
C GLN A 350 -13.17 17.80 12.26
N GLY A 351 -13.00 16.69 11.54
CA GLY A 351 -13.99 16.17 10.59
C GLY A 351 -14.90 15.10 11.20
N ASN A 352 -14.54 14.50 12.34
CA ASN A 352 -15.13 13.22 12.75
C ASN A 352 -16.11 13.27 13.94
N LYS A 353 -16.73 14.42 14.23
CA LYS A 353 -17.70 14.56 15.34
C LYS A 353 -19.15 14.90 14.94
N ARG A 354 -19.50 14.89 13.65
CA ARG A 354 -20.89 15.24 13.21
C ARG A 354 -21.77 14.08 12.75
N HIS A 355 -21.37 12.81 12.87
CA HIS A 355 -22.21 11.65 12.51
C HIS A 355 -22.37 10.62 13.65
N ARG A 356 -22.36 11.08 14.90
CA ARG A 356 -22.96 10.35 16.03
C ARG A 356 -23.91 11.28 16.76
N ALA A 357 -25.10 11.43 16.20
CA ALA A 357 -26.32 11.86 16.88
C ALA A 357 -27.46 11.07 16.24
#